data_AF-A0A1H3KQC7-F1
#
_entry.id   AF-A0A1H3KQC7-F1
#
_cell.length_a   1.000
_cell.length_b   1.000
_cell.length_c   1.000
_cell.angle_alpha   90.00
_cell.angle_beta   90.00
_cell.angle_gamma   90.00
#
_symmetry.space_group_name_H-M   'P 1'
#
loop_
_entity.id
_entity.type
_entity.pdbx_description
1 polymer ?
#
loop_
_entity_poly.entity_id
_entity_poly.type
_entity_poly.pdbx_seq_one_letter_code
_entity_poly.pdbx_strand_id
1 'polypeptide(L)'
;MADLVVDTDTLRELDSSLRLIVNTLDSAGGMSRSTADACGDGDLAGVLIDFADDWEDTREDMLDAVRSISDAVHMISSAFDEVDGKLLEALQKAMG
;
A
#
# COMPACT_ATOMS: atom_id res chain seq x y z
N MET A 1 3.78 -16.59 -29.66
CA MET A 1 4.05 -16.44 -28.22
C MET A 1 3.85 -14.98 -27.91
N ALA A 2 2.86 -14.65 -27.08
CA ALA A 2 2.74 -13.27 -26.62
C ALA A 2 3.96 -13.01 -25.75
N ASP A 3 4.82 -12.11 -26.21
CA ASP A 3 5.96 -11.64 -25.46
C ASP A 3 5.42 -10.97 -24.20
N LEU A 4 5.70 -11.54 -23.03
CA LEU A 4 5.19 -11.06 -21.77
C LEU A 4 6.06 -9.86 -21.38
N VAL A 5 5.79 -8.70 -21.97
CA VAL A 5 6.48 -7.45 -21.63
C VAL A 5 5.94 -6.98 -20.29
N VAL A 6 6.67 -7.25 -19.22
CA VAL A 6 6.42 -6.61 -17.93
C VAL A 6 7.17 -5.31 -17.87
N ASP A 7 6.40 -4.24 -17.77
CA ASP A 7 6.92 -2.90 -17.52
C ASP A 7 7.29 -2.78 -16.04
N THR A 8 8.56 -3.04 -15.76
CA THR A 8 9.12 -2.96 -14.40
C THR A 8 9.18 -1.52 -13.88
N ASP A 9 9.15 -0.51 -14.75
CA ASP A 9 9.06 0.89 -14.34
C ASP A 9 7.65 1.20 -13.85
N THR A 10 6.61 0.72 -14.54
CA THR A 10 5.22 0.82 -14.07
C THR A 10 5.04 0.15 -12.69
N LEU A 11 5.69 -1.00 -12.44
CA LEU A 11 5.63 -1.66 -11.12
C LEU A 11 6.33 -0.85 -10.02
N ARG A 12 7.43 -0.16 -10.32
CA ARG A 12 8.11 0.74 -9.37
C ARG A 12 7.30 2.00 -9.06
N GLU A 13 6.64 2.57 -10.07
CA GLU A 13 5.74 3.71 -9.88
C GLU A 13 4.54 3.33 -9.01
N LEU A 14 3.99 2.13 -9.23
CA LEU A 14 2.93 1.58 -8.40
C LEU A 14 3.38 1.38 -6.95
N ASP A 15 4.55 0.78 -6.71
CA ASP A 15 5.11 0.62 -5.35
C ASP A 15 5.28 1.98 -4.65
N SER A 16 5.81 2.98 -5.35
CA SER A 16 5.99 4.33 -4.83
C SER A 16 4.66 4.98 -4.45
N SER A 17 3.64 4.80 -5.28
CA SER A 17 2.30 5.33 -5.05
C SER A 17 1.61 4.65 -3.87
N LEU A 18 1.73 3.32 -3.75
CA LEU A 18 1.18 2.56 -2.63
C LEU A 18 1.84 2.97 -1.30
N ARG A 19 3.16 3.14 -1.28
CA ARG A 19 3.90 3.66 -0.11
C ARG A 19 3.42 5.04 0.31
N LEU A 20 3.16 5.93 -0.65
CA LEU A 20 2.63 7.26 -0.35
C LEU A 20 1.24 7.19 0.30
N ILE A 21 0.37 6.32 -0.20
CA ILE A 21 -0.96 6.10 0.36
C ILE A 21 -0.85 5.56 1.79
N VAL A 22 -0.03 4.51 2.02
CA VAL A 22 0.20 3.96 3.36
C VAL A 22 0.68 5.03 4.32
N ASN A 23 1.72 5.79 3.96
CA ASN A 23 2.28 6.83 4.83
C ASN A 23 1.24 7.92 5.17
N THR A 24 0.39 8.26 4.20
CA THR A 24 -0.66 9.28 4.37
C THR A 24 -1.75 8.78 5.33
N LEU A 25 -2.20 7.53 5.14
CA LEU A 25 -3.22 6.91 5.99
C LEU A 25 -2.70 6.65 7.42
N ASP A 26 -1.44 6.24 7.59
CA ASP A 26 -0.83 6.08 8.92
C ASP A 26 -0.71 7.43 9.65
N SER A 27 -0.41 8.50 8.93
CA SER A 27 -0.27 9.85 9.52
C SER A 27 -1.60 10.51 9.89
N ALA A 28 -2.72 9.98 9.39
CA ALA A 28 -4.05 10.56 9.57
C ALA A 28 -4.82 10.01 10.80
N GLY A 29 -4.19 9.17 11.61
CA GLY A 29 -4.77 8.66 12.87
C GLY A 29 -4.76 9.69 14.00
N GLY A 30 -5.65 9.53 14.98
CA GLY A 30 -5.60 10.21 16.29
C GLY A 30 -6.02 11.69 16.36
N MET A 31 -6.29 12.34 15.22
CA MET A 31 -6.67 13.76 15.17
C MET A 31 -8.13 14.03 15.59
N SER A 32 -8.99 13.03 15.46
CA SER A 32 -10.44 13.12 15.70
C SER A 32 -10.80 13.05 17.19
N ARG A 33 -10.22 12.12 17.96
CA ARG A 33 -10.46 12.00 19.41
C ARG A 33 -10.00 13.22 20.21
N SER A 34 -8.84 13.79 19.89
CA SER A 34 -8.35 15.01 20.57
C SER A 34 -9.22 16.24 20.34
N THR A 35 -9.99 16.26 19.25
CA THR A 35 -10.93 17.34 18.92
C THR A 35 -12.23 17.22 19.74
N ALA A 36 -12.69 16.00 20.03
CA ALA A 36 -13.88 15.76 20.86
C ALA A 36 -13.72 16.30 22.28
N ASP A 37 -12.56 16.06 22.91
CA ASP A 37 -12.25 16.54 24.26
C ASP A 37 -12.19 18.07 24.36
N ALA A 38 -11.94 18.77 23.25
CA ALA A 38 -11.78 20.22 23.21
C ALA A 38 -13.09 20.99 22.97
N CYS A 39 -14.17 20.35 22.51
CA CYS A 39 -15.35 21.07 22.01
C CYS A 39 -16.29 21.62 23.10
N GLY A 40 -16.20 21.10 24.33
CA GLY A 40 -16.94 21.61 25.49
C GLY A 40 -18.46 21.39 25.47
N ASP A 41 -19.00 20.74 24.43
CA ASP A 41 -20.40 20.37 24.26
C ASP A 41 -20.53 18.84 24.19
N GLY A 42 -21.40 18.26 25.02
CA GLY A 42 -21.50 16.81 25.17
C GLY A 42 -22.06 16.09 23.94
N ASP A 43 -23.00 16.70 23.23
CA ASP A 43 -23.62 16.11 22.05
C ASP A 43 -22.66 16.16 20.86
N LEU A 44 -21.97 17.30 20.69
CA LEU A 44 -20.93 17.46 19.67
C LEU A 44 -19.72 16.55 19.95
N ALA A 45 -19.33 16.39 21.21
CA ALA A 45 -18.27 15.46 21.59
C ALA A 45 -18.63 14.03 21.22
N GLY A 46 -19.88 13.61 21.45
CA GLY A 46 -20.38 12.29 21.05
C GLY A 46 -20.25 12.06 19.55
N VAL A 47 -20.76 12.98 18.73
CA VAL A 47 -20.67 12.88 17.26
C VAL A 47 -19.21 12.85 16.77
N LEU A 48 -18.32 13.61 17.41
CA LEU A 48 -16.89 13.61 17.06
C LEU A 48 -16.20 12.30 17.45
N ILE A 49 -16.60 11.66 18.54
CA ILE A 49 -16.10 10.34 18.94
C ILE A 49 -16.59 9.28 17.97
N ASP A 50 -17.87 9.27 17.62
CA ASP A 50 -18.43 8.31 16.66
C ASP A 50 -17.71 8.44 15.30
N PHE A 51 -17.54 9.67 14.81
CA PHE A 51 -16.76 9.94 13.61
C PHE A 51 -15.30 9.48 13.75
N ALA A 52 -14.69 9.68 14.93
CA ALA A 52 -13.31 9.28 15.17
C ALA A 52 -13.12 7.77 15.07
N ASP A 53 -14.05 7.01 15.64
CA ASP A 53 -14.01 5.56 15.67
C ASP A 53 -14.32 4.99 14.27
N ASP A 54 -15.36 5.49 13.59
CA ASP A 54 -15.69 5.10 12.21
C ASP A 54 -14.53 5.41 11.23
N TRP A 55 -13.88 6.56 11.41
CA TRP A 55 -12.70 6.94 10.63
C TRP A 55 -11.55 5.97 10.86
N GLU A 56 -11.28 5.60 12.11
CA GLU A 56 -10.17 4.71 12.45
C GLU A 56 -10.39 3.32 11.85
N ASP A 57 -11.60 2.75 12.01
CA ASP A 57 -11.95 1.46 11.43
C ASP A 57 -11.81 1.48 9.90
N THR A 58 -12.37 2.51 9.25
CA THR A 58 -12.28 2.64 7.78
C THR A 58 -10.83 2.83 7.31
N ARG A 59 -10.02 3.57 8.07
CA ARG A 59 -8.61 3.82 7.77
C ARG A 59 -7.78 2.54 7.87
N GLU A 60 -8.03 1.71 8.87
CA GLU A 60 -7.41 0.39 9.00
C GLU A 60 -7.78 -0.54 7.83
N ASP A 61 -9.06 -0.59 7.45
CA ASP A 61 -9.52 -1.36 6.28
C ASP A 61 -8.82 -0.91 4.99
N MET A 62 -8.66 0.40 4.78
CA MET A 62 -7.94 0.94 3.63
C MET A 62 -6.46 0.55 3.66
N LEU A 63 -5.81 0.61 4.82
CA LEU A 63 -4.41 0.22 4.96
C LEU A 63 -4.20 -1.26 4.63
N ASP A 64 -5.08 -2.14 5.08
CA ASP A 64 -4.98 -3.57 4.83
C ASP A 64 -5.22 -3.89 3.35
N ALA A 65 -6.17 -3.21 2.70
CA ALA A 65 -6.36 -3.33 1.25
C ALA A 65 -5.11 -2.89 0.46
N VAL A 66 -4.51 -1.76 0.83
CA VAL A 66 -3.30 -1.23 0.16
C VAL A 66 -2.10 -2.15 0.37
N ARG A 67 -1.92 -2.69 1.59
CA ARG A 67 -0.87 -3.68 1.88
C ARG A 67 -1.04 -4.94 1.05
N SER A 68 -2.27 -5.46 0.93
CA SER A 68 -2.56 -6.63 0.09
C SER A 68 -2.19 -6.41 -1.37
N ILE A 69 -2.47 -5.23 -1.92
CA ILE A 69 -2.06 -4.87 -3.29
C ILE A 69 -0.53 -4.80 -3.39
N SER A 70 0.13 -4.16 -2.41
CA SER A 70 1.58 -4.06 -2.36
C SER A 70 2.26 -5.43 -2.35
N ASP A 71 1.74 -6.37 -1.57
CA ASP A 71 2.25 -7.75 -1.51
C ASP A 71 2.09 -8.46 -2.85
N ALA A 72 0.95 -8.29 -3.51
CA ALA A 72 0.72 -8.85 -4.84
C ALA A 72 1.70 -8.30 -5.88
N VAL A 73 1.94 -6.99 -5.88
CA VAL A 73 2.92 -6.34 -6.76
C VAL A 73 4.33 -6.86 -6.49
N HIS A 74 4.72 -6.99 -5.21
CA HIS A 74 6.02 -7.53 -4.84
C HIS A 74 6.21 -8.99 -5.29
N MET A 75 5.17 -9.83 -5.15
CA MET A 75 5.20 -11.22 -5.62
C MET A 75 5.39 -11.30 -7.14
N ILE A 76 4.67 -10.46 -7.89
CA ILE A 76 4.80 -10.39 -9.35
C ILE A 76 6.23 -9.99 -9.72
N SER A 77 6.74 -8.87 -9.20
CA SER A 77 8.10 -8.40 -9.49
C SER A 77 9.17 -9.45 -9.18
N SER A 78 9.06 -10.11 -8.02
CA SER A 78 9.99 -11.16 -7.60
C SER A 78 10.01 -12.35 -8.56
N ALA A 79 8.84 -12.76 -9.07
CA ALA A 79 8.73 -13.84 -10.02
C ALA A 79 9.38 -13.50 -11.37
N PHE A 80 9.26 -12.25 -11.82
CA PHE A 80 9.94 -11.78 -13.04
C PHE A 80 11.45 -11.73 -12.88
N ASP A 81 11.95 -11.16 -11.78
CA ASP A 81 13.39 -11.10 -11.50
C ASP A 81 14.01 -12.51 -11.43
N GLU A 82 13.29 -13.50 -10.86
CA GLU A 82 13.75 -14.89 -10.82
C GLU A 82 13.83 -15.52 -12.23
N VAL A 83 12.82 -15.29 -13.07
CA VAL A 83 12.80 -15.79 -14.45
C VAL A 83 13.92 -15.16 -15.28
N ASP A 84 14.10 -13.84 -15.19
CA ASP A 84 15.15 -13.12 -15.91
C ASP A 84 16.54 -13.56 -15.47
N GLY A 85 16.76 -13.77 -14.16
CA GLY A 85 18.01 -14.31 -13.64
C GLY A 85 18.34 -15.69 -14.20
N LYS A 86 17.36 -16.60 -14.24
CA LYS A 86 17.53 -17.94 -14.85
C LYS A 86 17.85 -17.86 -16.34
N LEU A 87 17.22 -16.93 -17.06
CA LEU A 87 17.45 -16.75 -18.49
C LEU A 87 18.87 -16.22 -18.77
N LEU A 88 19.33 -15.25 -17.98
CA LEU A 88 20.69 -14.71 -18.02
C LEU A 88 21.73 -15.79 -17.74
N GLU A 89 21.53 -16.62 -16.71
CA GLU A 89 22.42 -17.76 -16.42
C GLU A 89 22.50 -18.76 -17.58
N ALA A 90 21.36 -19.08 -18.20
CA ALA A 90 21.31 -19.99 -19.34
C ALA A 90 22.06 -19.42 -20.55
N LEU A 91 21.89 -18.12 -20.84
CA LEU A 91 22.62 -17.42 -21.91
C LEU A 91 24.13 -17.38 -21.64
N GLN A 92 24.56 -17.10 -20.42
CA GLN A 92 25.97 -17.13 -20.05
C GLN A 92 26.59 -18.51 -20.23
N LYS A 93 25.88 -19.58 -19.84
CA LYS A 93 26.32 -20.97 -20.06
C LYS A 93 26.38 -21.37 -21.53
N ALA A 94 25.54 -20.78 -22.38
CA ALA A 94 25.53 -21.07 -23.82
C ALA A 94 26.61 -20.31 -24.60
N MET A 95 27.08 -19.17 -24.07
CA MET A 95 28.12 -18.33 -24.69
C MET A 95 29.54 -18.58 -24.17
N GLY A 96 29.69 -19.27 -23.04
CA GLY A 96 30.99 -19.72 -22.49
C GLY A 96 31.34 -21.13 -22.91
#